data_AF-A0A7V4G0T1-F1
#
_entry.id   AF-A0A7V4G0T1-F1
#
_cell.length_a   1.000
_cell.length_b   1.000
_cell.length_c   1.000
_cell.angle_alpha   90.00
_cell.angle_beta   90.00
_cell.angle_gamma   90.00
#
_symmetry.space_group_name_H-M   'P 1'
#
loop_
_entity.id
_entity.type
_entity.pdbx_description
1 polymer ?
#
loop_
_entity_poly.entity_id
_entity_poly.type
_entity_poly.pdbx_seq_one_letter_code
_entity_poly.pdbx_strand_id
1 'polypeptide(L)'
;MTDGCLRFGPQKDSPVLAVVPLRVQDVSLGALAILKLLAHKPCLVKEDRDLLDLLGAHAASAVFASRMYAKTARKLRTLEGLIKLVNQG
;
A
#
# COMPACT_ATOMS: atom_id res chain seq x y z
N MET A 1 -9.65 -4.75 20.27
CA MET A 1 -9.19 -3.92 19.14
C MET A 1 -10.40 -3.09 18.68
N THR A 2 -10.59 -1.86 19.18
CA THR A 2 -11.91 -1.17 19.05
C THR A 2 -11.90 0.36 18.94
N ASP A 3 -10.76 1.05 19.03
CA ASP A 3 -10.76 2.52 19.19
C ASP A 3 -10.50 3.31 17.89
N GLY A 4 -10.32 2.66 16.74
CA GLY A 4 -10.12 3.36 15.45
C GLY A 4 -8.87 4.25 15.34
N CYS A 5 -8.11 4.46 16.43
CA CYS A 5 -6.88 5.23 16.42
C CYS A 5 -5.75 4.45 15.72
N LEU A 6 -5.34 4.97 14.56
CA LEU A 6 -4.08 4.59 13.91
C LEU A 6 -2.91 5.01 14.79
N ARG A 7 -2.36 4.05 15.56
CA ARG A 7 -1.14 4.26 16.33
C ARG A 7 0.06 3.98 15.43
N PHE A 8 0.67 5.03 14.90
CA PHE A 8 1.96 4.95 14.22
C PHE A 8 3.07 5.06 15.28
N GLY A 9 3.47 3.94 15.85
CA GLY A 9 4.56 3.88 16.83
C GLY A 9 4.86 2.46 17.29
N PRO A 10 6.07 2.19 17.82
CA PRO A 10 6.41 0.86 18.32
C PRO A 10 5.48 0.49 19.47
N GLN A 11 4.68 -0.56 19.27
CA GLN A 11 3.82 -1.14 20.29
C GLN A 11 4.58 -2.29 20.95
N LYS A 12 4.59 -2.33 22.28
CA LYS A 12 5.49 -3.16 23.10
C LYS A 12 5.43 -4.67 22.79
N ASP A 13 4.29 -5.15 22.27
CA ASP A 13 4.05 -6.56 21.89
C ASP A 13 3.81 -6.73 20.37
N SER A 14 4.17 -5.74 19.55
CA SER A 14 3.99 -5.83 18.12
C SER A 14 5.11 -6.64 17.47
N PRO A 15 4.79 -7.58 16.54
CA PRO A 15 5.79 -8.27 15.74
C PRO A 15 6.42 -7.35 14.67
N VAL A 16 5.97 -6.10 14.55
CA VAL A 16 6.45 -5.16 13.53
C VAL A 16 7.76 -4.52 13.99
N LEU A 17 8.81 -4.76 13.22
CA LEU A 17 10.16 -4.24 13.44
C LEU A 17 10.36 -2.84 12.86
N ALA A 18 9.73 -2.56 11.71
CA ALA A 18 9.79 -1.26 11.05
C ALA A 18 8.61 -1.06 10.09
N VAL A 19 8.29 0.20 9.81
CA VAL A 19 7.20 0.59 8.92
C VAL A 19 7.68 1.66 7.95
N VAL A 20 7.44 1.43 6.66
CA VAL A 20 7.69 2.39 5.58
C VAL A 20 6.34 2.87 5.05
N PRO A 21 5.99 4.15 5.20
CA PRO A 21 4.72 4.66 4.67
C PRO A 21 4.74 4.69 3.13
N LEU A 22 3.69 4.18 2.50
CA LEU A 22 3.52 4.26 1.05
C LEU A 22 2.72 5.52 0.72
N ARG A 23 3.41 6.53 0.17
CA ARG A 23 2.82 7.84 -0.14
C ARG A 23 3.19 8.28 -1.55
N VAL A 24 2.23 8.90 -2.23
CA VAL A 24 2.46 9.64 -3.49
C VAL A 24 1.89 11.03 -3.27
N GLN A 25 2.77 12.05 -3.26
CA GLN A 25 2.42 13.42 -2.85
C GLN A 25 1.71 13.40 -1.48
N ASP A 26 0.53 14.01 -1.36
CA ASP A 26 -0.25 14.06 -0.12
C ASP A 26 -1.16 12.84 0.11
N VAL A 27 -1.12 11.84 -0.77
CA VAL A 27 -1.98 10.65 -0.67
C VAL A 27 -1.24 9.51 0.01
N SER A 28 -1.72 9.09 1.19
CA SER A 28 -1.28 7.86 1.83
C SER A 28 -2.05 6.66 1.29
N LEU A 29 -1.32 5.70 0.70
CA LEU A 29 -1.87 4.51 0.08
C LEU A 29 -1.91 3.31 1.03
N GLY A 30 -1.04 3.33 2.05
CA GLY A 30 -0.85 2.29 3.03
C GLY A 30 0.55 2.36 3.63
N ALA A 31 1.05 1.21 4.11
CA ALA A 31 2.40 1.07 4.64
C ALA A 31 2.97 -0.33 4.34
N LEU A 32 4.29 -0.41 4.19
CA LEU A 32 5.05 -1.65 4.16
C LEU A 32 5.55 -1.93 5.58
N ALA A 33 5.19 -3.10 6.12
CA ALA A 33 5.58 -3.52 7.46
C ALA A 33 6.62 -4.63 7.39
N ILE A 34 7.72 -4.46 8.13
CA ILE A 34 8.78 -5.46 8.27
C ILE A 34 8.52 -6.23 9.54
N LEU A 35 8.28 -7.54 9.42
CA LEU A 35 7.91 -8.39 10.57
C LEU A 35 9.07 -9.25 11.07
N LYS A 36 10.06 -9.52 10.21
CA LYS A 36 11.19 -10.38 10.54
C LYS A 36 12.40 -10.04 9.67
N LEU A 37 13.58 -10.10 10.26
CA LEU A 37 14.84 -10.04 9.54
C LEU A 37 15.39 -11.45 9.30
N LEU A 38 16.19 -11.58 8.24
CA LEU A 38 16.90 -12.82 7.93
C LEU A 38 17.97 -13.06 9.00
N ALA A 39 18.31 -14.34 9.25
CA ALA A 39 19.24 -14.71 10.32
C ALA A 39 20.62 -14.05 10.23
N HIS A 40 21.07 -13.71 9.01
CA HIS A 40 22.34 -13.05 8.75
C HIS A 40 22.30 -11.52 8.89
N LYS A 41 21.15 -10.92 9.21
CA LYS A 41 20.96 -9.48 9.34
C LYS A 41 20.31 -9.15 10.69
N PRO A 42 21.10 -8.94 11.75
CA PRO A 42 20.59 -8.88 13.12
C PRO A 42 19.80 -7.60 13.42
N CYS A 43 20.04 -6.52 12.67
CA CYS A 43 19.38 -5.23 12.84
C CYS A 43 19.27 -4.48 11.51
N LEU A 44 18.36 -3.50 11.48
CA LEU A 44 18.30 -2.50 10.43
C LEU A 44 19.30 -1.39 10.71
N VAL A 45 20.08 -1.03 9.70
CA VAL A 45 21.02 0.09 9.72
C VAL A 45 20.49 1.25 8.89
N LYS A 46 21.21 2.37 8.89
CA LYS A 46 20.77 3.60 8.21
C LYS A 46 20.58 3.37 6.70
N GLU A 47 21.47 2.61 6.09
CA GLU A 47 21.43 2.29 4.66
C GLU A 47 20.18 1.48 4.30
N ASP A 48 19.69 0.64 5.22
CA ASP A 48 18.43 -0.09 5.01
C ASP A 48 17.25 0.86 4.95
N ARG A 49 17.26 1.93 5.76
CA ARG A 49 16.20 2.93 5.71
C ARG A 49 16.13 3.60 4.35
N ASP A 50 17.26 4.06 3.82
CA ASP A 50 17.29 4.74 2.52
C ASP A 50 16.82 3.80 1.39
N LEU A 51 17.24 2.53 1.43
CA LEU A 51 16.77 1.50 0.49
C LEU A 51 15.27 1.22 0.62
N LEU A 52 14.78 1.10 1.85
CA LEU A 52 13.38 0.84 2.14
C LEU A 52 12.48 2.02 1.76
N ASP A 53 12.94 3.25 1.97
CA ASP A 53 12.25 4.47 1.56
C ASP A 53 12.16 4.53 0.02
N LEU A 54 13.25 4.22 -0.69
CA LEU A 54 13.25 4.14 -2.16
C LEU A 54 12.30 3.05 -2.67
N LEU A 55 12.34 1.85 -2.08
CA LEU A 55 11.42 0.76 -2.39
C LEU A 55 9.96 1.18 -2.14
N GLY A 56 9.71 1.85 -1.02
CA GLY A 56 8.41 2.38 -0.65
C GLY A 56 7.88 3.37 -1.68
N ALA A 57 8.70 4.29 -2.18
CA ALA A 57 8.31 5.26 -3.20
C ALA A 57 7.88 4.60 -4.52
N HIS A 58 8.62 3.59 -4.98
CA HIS A 58 8.26 2.83 -6.18
C HIS A 58 6.99 1.99 -5.97
N ALA A 59 6.89 1.30 -4.83
CA ALA A 59 5.71 0.51 -4.49
C ALA A 59 4.46 1.39 -4.39
N ALA A 60 4.58 2.59 -3.80
CA ALA A 60 3.49 3.56 -3.72
C ALA A 60 3.01 3.96 -5.13
N SER A 61 3.94 4.25 -6.04
CA SER A 61 3.62 4.62 -7.42
C SER A 61 2.91 3.49 -8.19
N ALA A 62 3.39 2.25 -8.05
CA ALA A 62 2.78 1.08 -8.67
C ALA A 62 1.36 0.83 -8.14
N VAL A 63 1.19 0.82 -6.80
CA VAL A 63 -0.12 0.65 -6.17
C VAL A 63 -1.09 1.76 -6.56
N PHE A 64 -0.62 3.01 -6.66
CA PHE A 64 -1.42 4.14 -7.12
C PHE A 64 -1.94 3.90 -8.54
N ALA A 65 -1.04 3.56 -9.48
CA ALA A 65 -1.40 3.29 -10.86
C ALA A 65 -2.38 2.12 -10.98
N SER A 66 -2.15 1.01 -10.27
CA SER A 66 -3.04 -0.15 -10.26
C SER A 66 -4.44 0.20 -9.75
N ARG A 67 -4.56 1.01 -8.67
CA ARG A 67 -5.86 1.46 -8.15
C ARG A 67 -6.59 2.36 -9.14
N MET A 68 -5.89 3.28 -9.77
CA MET A 68 -6.46 4.17 -10.80
C MET A 68 -6.95 3.38 -12.01
N TYR A 69 -6.14 2.45 -12.51
CA TYR A 69 -6.53 1.57 -13.61
C TYR A 69 -7.75 0.71 -13.26
N ALA A 70 -7.76 0.06 -12.08
CA ALA A 70 -8.88 -0.77 -11.65
C ALA A 70 -10.19 0.03 -11.55
N LYS A 71 -10.13 1.27 -11.06
CA LYS A 71 -11.27 2.19 -10.99
C LYS A 71 -11.81 2.54 -12.38
N THR A 72 -10.93 2.89 -13.31
CA THR A 72 -11.31 3.21 -14.69
C THR A 72 -11.90 1.99 -15.40
N ALA A 73 -11.25 0.83 -15.31
CA ALA A 73 -11.72 -0.41 -15.92
C ALA A 73 -13.08 -0.87 -15.35
N ARG A 74 -13.36 -0.62 -14.06
CA ARG A 74 -14.68 -0.90 -13.47
C ARG A 74 -15.77 -0.02 -14.10
N LYS A 75 -15.52 1.28 -14.23
CA LYS A 75 -16.49 2.23 -14.83
C LYS A 75 -16.82 1.85 -16.27
N LEU A 76 -15.80 1.50 -17.05
CA LEU A 76 -15.95 1.10 -18.45
C LEU A 76 -16.83 -0.15 -18.57
N ARG A 77 -16.56 -1.18 -17.76
CA ARG A 77 -17.38 -2.40 -17.68
C ARG A 77 -18.85 -2.12 -17.32
N THR A 78 -19.10 -1.16 -16.42
CA THR A 78 -20.47 -0.77 -16.08
C THR A 78 -21.20 -0.14 -17.27
N LEU A 79 -20.54 0.77 -17.99
CA LEU A 79 -21.12 1.41 -19.18
C LEU A 79 -21.39 0.40 -20.30
N GLU A 80 -20.45 -0.51 -20.56
CA GLU A 80 -20.64 -1.60 -21.52
C GLU A 80 -21.82 -2.50 -21.14
N GLY A 81 -21.98 -2.78 -19.84
CA GLY A 81 -23.13 -3.52 -19.32
C GLY A 81 -24.45 -2.81 -19.63
N LEU A 82 -24.53 -1.49 -19.43
CA LEU A 82 -25.74 -0.71 -19.72
C LEU A 82 -26.08 -0.72 -21.21
N ILE A 83 -25.09 -0.52 -22.10
CA ILE A 83 -25.30 -0.55 -23.56
C ILE A 83 -25.81 -1.93 -24.00
N LYS A 84 -25.25 -3.02 -23.44
CA LYS A 84 -25.72 -4.38 -23.74
C LYS A 84 -27.18 -4.59 -23.37
N LEU A 85 -27.64 -4.03 -22.25
CA LEU A 85 -29.05 -4.15 -21.83
C LEU A 85 -29.98 -3.41 -22.79
N VAL A 86 -29.60 -2.23 -23.28
CA VAL A 86 -30.41 -1.44 -24.23
C VAL A 86 -30.49 -2.13 -25.61
N ASN A 87 -29.41 -2.77 -26.06
CA ASN A 87 -29.38 -3.44 -27.37
C ASN A 87 -30.03 -4.84 -27.39
N GLN A 88 -30.49 -5.34 -26.24
CA GLN A 88 -31.13 -6.67 -26.11
C GLN A 88 -32.64 -6.60 -25.80
N GLY A 89 -33.22 -5.40 -25.73
CA GLY A 89 -34.66 -5.16 -25.65
C GLY A 89 -35.18 -4.48 -26.90
#